data_AF-A0A2A9K6E9-F1
#
_entry.id   AF-A0A2A9K6E9-F1
#
_cell.length_a   1.000
_cell.length_b   1.000
_cell.length_c   1.000
_cell.angle_alpha   90.00
_cell.angle_beta   90.00
_cell.angle_gamma   90.00
#
_symmetry.space_group_name_H-M   'P 1'
#
loop_
_entity.id
_entity.type
_entity.pdbx_description
1 polymer ?
#
loop_
_entity_poly.entity_id
_entity_poly.type
_entity_poly.pdbx_seq_one_letter_code
_entity_poly.pdbx_strand_id
1 'polypeptide(L)'
;MTEHAASREAREALDDLHLIAHHAGPTDDTSAGHRRGADLWDATRAPGNGDTVRPWADLDAVVQAHTAAVITRALADVLEVEQAMYRALEKVLELHHPIPGTTTARHGVRDTTLCDHCLDPAYPCPTVTAITTALETDHA
;
A
#
# COMPACT_ATOMS: atom_id res chain seq x y z
N MET A 1 23.95 -7.01 6.92
CA MET A 1 23.79 -5.67 6.31
C MET A 1 23.04 -5.69 4.97
N THR A 2 22.80 -6.86 4.34
CA THR A 2 22.16 -6.99 3.02
C THR A 2 20.64 -7.16 3.06
N GLU A 3 20.08 -7.82 4.08
CA GLU A 3 18.62 -8.03 4.20
C GLU A 3 17.82 -6.73 4.34
N HIS A 4 18.37 -5.73 5.04
CA HIS A 4 17.70 -4.43 5.20
C HIS A 4 17.70 -3.59 3.91
N ALA A 5 18.66 -3.82 3.01
CA ALA A 5 18.71 -3.15 1.71
C ALA A 5 17.69 -3.79 0.75
N ALA A 6 17.69 -5.13 0.66
CA ALA A 6 16.74 -5.87 -0.17
C ALA A 6 15.28 -5.64 0.26
N SER A 7 15.00 -5.54 1.56
CA SER A 7 13.66 -5.22 2.06
C SER A 7 13.24 -3.78 1.78
N ARG A 8 14.19 -2.84 1.63
CA ARG A 8 13.89 -1.44 1.29
C ARG A 8 13.61 -1.30 -0.21
N GLU A 9 14.46 -1.88 -1.04
CA GLU A 9 14.27 -1.92 -2.50
C GLU A 9 12.96 -2.60 -2.88
N ALA A 10 12.60 -3.70 -2.20
CA ALA A 10 11.31 -4.36 -2.41
C ALA A 10 10.11 -3.48 -2.03
N ARG A 11 10.25 -2.63 -1.01
CA ARG A 11 9.20 -1.70 -0.58
C ARG A 11 9.03 -0.56 -1.57
N GLU A 12 10.13 0.07 -1.98
CA GLU A 12 10.13 1.12 -3.00
C GLU A 12 9.53 0.61 -4.32
N ALA A 13 9.86 -0.63 -4.73
CA ALA A 13 9.26 -1.24 -5.91
C ALA A 13 7.75 -1.50 -5.77
N LEU A 14 7.26 -1.84 -4.57
CA LEU A 14 5.83 -2.01 -4.33
C LEU A 14 5.10 -0.66 -4.33
N ASP A 15 5.71 0.39 -3.79
CA ASP A 15 5.16 1.76 -3.80
C ASP A 15 5.07 2.30 -5.25
N ASP A 16 6.10 2.06 -6.08
CA ASP A 16 6.08 2.41 -7.50
C ASP A 16 5.00 1.64 -8.28
N LEU A 17 4.83 0.34 -7.99
CA LEU A 17 3.78 -0.49 -8.59
C LEU A 17 2.38 0.01 -8.19
N HIS A 18 2.19 0.38 -6.92
CA HIS A 18 0.95 0.98 -6.43
C HIS A 18 0.64 2.29 -7.17
N LEU A 19 1.60 3.21 -7.28
CA LEU A 19 1.45 4.47 -8.02
C LEU A 19 1.06 4.22 -9.49
N ILE A 20 1.71 3.29 -10.17
CA ILE A 20 1.41 2.94 -11.57
C ILE A 20 0.02 2.30 -11.70
N ALA A 21 -0.37 1.46 -10.74
CA ALA A 21 -1.69 0.83 -10.72
C ALA A 21 -2.81 1.89 -10.69
N HIS A 22 -2.65 2.93 -9.85
CA HIS A 22 -3.62 4.00 -9.68
C HIS A 22 -3.59 5.06 -10.79
N HIS A 23 -2.41 5.40 -11.33
CA HIS A 23 -2.27 6.44 -12.35
C HIS A 23 -2.97 6.07 -13.68
N ALA A 24 -3.00 4.79 -14.04
CA ALA A 24 -3.40 4.41 -15.39
C ALA A 24 -4.90 4.13 -15.60
N GLY A 25 -5.73 4.30 -14.58
CA GLY A 25 -7.19 4.13 -14.66
C GLY A 25 -7.67 2.68 -14.47
N PRO A 26 -8.91 2.35 -14.85
CA PRO A 26 -9.51 1.03 -14.58
C PRO A 26 -8.69 -0.16 -15.12
N THR A 27 -8.66 -1.28 -14.40
CA THR A 27 -7.91 -2.50 -14.77
C THR A 27 -8.60 -3.35 -15.85
N ASP A 28 -9.87 -3.06 -16.14
CA ASP A 28 -10.69 -3.70 -17.17
C ASP A 28 -10.52 -3.09 -18.57
N ASP A 29 -9.84 -1.95 -18.68
CA ASP A 29 -9.49 -1.32 -19.96
C ASP A 29 -8.13 -1.84 -20.49
N THR A 30 -8.18 -2.57 -21.61
CA THR A 30 -6.97 -3.06 -22.31
C THR A 30 -6.01 -1.96 -22.75
N SER A 31 -6.51 -0.77 -23.08
CA SER A 31 -5.66 0.36 -23.49
C SER A 31 -4.92 0.96 -22.29
N ALA A 32 -5.55 0.96 -21.12
CA ALA A 32 -4.91 1.31 -19.85
C ALA A 32 -3.85 0.28 -19.45
N GLY A 33 -4.11 -1.01 -19.67
CA GLY A 33 -3.11 -2.08 -19.48
C GLY A 33 -1.86 -1.91 -20.35
N HIS A 34 -2.03 -1.49 -21.60
CA HIS A 34 -0.91 -1.23 -22.52
C HIS A 34 -0.08 -0.01 -22.11
N ARG A 35 -0.73 1.08 -21.66
CA ARG A 35 -0.03 2.26 -21.11
C ARG A 35 0.78 1.92 -19.86
N ARG A 36 0.19 1.19 -18.90
CA ARG A 36 0.92 0.70 -17.70
C ARG A 36 2.13 -0.15 -18.06
N GLY A 37 1.96 -1.04 -19.03
CA GLY A 37 3.04 -1.89 -19.51
C GLY A 37 4.22 -1.06 -20.03
N ALA A 38 3.93 -0.02 -20.81
CA ALA A 38 4.95 0.90 -21.32
C ALA A 38 5.62 1.71 -20.20
N ASP A 39 4.83 2.31 -19.29
CA ASP A 39 5.35 3.14 -18.21
C ASP A 39 6.26 2.34 -17.26
N LEU A 40 5.84 1.12 -16.89
CA LEU A 40 6.64 0.24 -16.03
C LEU A 40 7.89 -0.27 -16.76
N TRP A 41 7.78 -0.63 -18.03
CA TRP A 41 8.93 -1.05 -18.84
C TRP A 41 9.98 0.06 -18.94
N ASP A 42 9.54 1.31 -19.15
CA ASP A 42 10.44 2.46 -19.20
C ASP A 42 11.03 2.81 -17.83
N ALA A 43 10.28 2.65 -16.73
CA ALA A 43 10.79 2.82 -15.37
C ALA A 43 11.90 1.80 -15.05
N THR A 44 11.73 0.54 -15.45
CA THR A 44 12.77 -0.50 -15.25
C THR A 44 14.05 -0.26 -16.07
N ARG A 45 13.98 0.61 -17.07
CA ARG A 45 15.09 1.03 -17.94
C ARG A 45 15.87 2.24 -17.40
N ALA A 46 15.55 2.73 -16.20
CA ALA A 46 16.29 3.83 -15.58
C ALA A 46 17.79 3.52 -15.45
N PRO A 47 18.68 4.54 -15.52
CA PRO A 47 20.13 4.34 -15.53
C PRO A 47 20.60 3.51 -14.34
N GLY A 48 21.25 2.37 -14.61
CA GLY A 48 21.75 1.43 -13.59
C GLY A 48 21.07 0.06 -13.56
N ASN A 49 19.87 -0.09 -14.15
CA ASN A 49 19.14 -1.37 -14.16
C ASN A 49 19.00 -2.05 -15.53
N GLY A 50 19.40 -1.42 -16.64
CA GLY A 50 19.31 -2.08 -17.94
C GLY A 50 19.70 -1.25 -19.16
N ASP A 51 21.00 -1.09 -19.41
CA ASP A 51 21.50 -0.60 -20.71
C ASP A 51 21.27 -1.60 -21.86
N THR A 52 20.74 -2.80 -21.54
CA THR A 52 20.50 -3.90 -22.49
C THR A 52 19.03 -4.13 -22.81
N VAL A 53 18.11 -3.42 -22.15
CA VAL A 53 16.67 -3.56 -22.36
C VAL A 53 16.25 -2.61 -23.49
N ARG A 54 15.70 -3.19 -24.57
CA ARG A 54 15.18 -2.40 -25.70
C ARG A 54 14.03 -1.49 -25.25
N PRO A 55 13.91 -0.26 -25.79
CA PRO A 55 12.75 0.59 -25.58
C PRO A 55 11.43 -0.15 -25.86
N TRP A 56 10.36 0.17 -25.12
CA TRP A 56 9.04 -0.46 -25.33
C TRP A 56 8.59 -0.37 -26.78
N ALA A 57 8.76 0.80 -27.40
CA ALA A 57 8.41 1.07 -28.79
C ALA A 57 9.14 0.18 -29.81
N ASP A 58 10.28 -0.40 -29.43
CA ASP A 58 11.09 -1.26 -30.30
C ASP A 58 10.76 -2.75 -30.15
N LEU A 59 9.82 -3.10 -29.26
CA LEU A 59 9.32 -4.46 -29.11
C LEU A 59 8.29 -4.80 -30.19
N ASP A 60 8.21 -6.07 -30.57
CA ASP A 60 7.15 -6.57 -31.44
C ASP A 60 5.77 -6.42 -30.77
N ALA A 61 4.73 -6.11 -31.55
CA ALA A 61 3.39 -5.86 -31.02
C ALA A 61 2.82 -7.04 -30.22
N VAL A 62 3.16 -8.29 -30.58
CA VAL A 62 2.75 -9.48 -29.82
C VAL A 62 3.47 -9.53 -28.48
N VAL A 63 4.75 -9.18 -28.44
CA VAL A 63 5.54 -9.11 -27.20
C VAL A 63 5.01 -8.00 -26.31
N GLN A 64 4.72 -6.82 -26.86
CA GLN A 64 4.11 -5.71 -26.10
C GLN A 64 2.76 -6.12 -25.52
N ALA A 65 1.89 -6.76 -26.30
CA ALA A 65 0.58 -7.20 -25.84
C ALA A 65 0.70 -8.25 -24.72
N HIS A 66 1.61 -9.21 -24.85
CA HIS A 66 1.82 -10.23 -23.83
C HIS A 66 2.39 -9.64 -22.53
N THR A 67 3.41 -8.80 -22.63
CA THR A 67 4.01 -8.13 -21.47
C THR A 67 3.02 -7.22 -20.76
N ALA A 68 2.22 -6.44 -21.51
CA ALA A 68 1.16 -5.62 -20.95
C ALA A 68 0.11 -6.45 -20.21
N ALA A 69 -0.28 -7.61 -20.73
CA ALA A 69 -1.22 -8.51 -20.07
C ALA A 69 -0.66 -9.08 -18.76
N VAL A 70 0.61 -9.51 -18.75
CA VAL A 70 1.30 -10.00 -17.54
C VAL A 70 1.39 -8.91 -16.48
N ILE A 71 1.81 -7.70 -16.87
CA ILE A 71 1.92 -6.55 -15.96
C ILE A 71 0.55 -6.17 -15.40
N THR A 72 -0.48 -6.11 -16.25
CA THR A 72 -1.84 -5.77 -15.81
C THR A 72 -2.35 -6.80 -14.80
N ARG A 73 -2.06 -8.09 -15.00
CA ARG A 73 -2.44 -9.14 -14.05
C ARG A 73 -1.69 -8.99 -12.73
N ALA A 74 -0.37 -8.78 -12.76
CA ALA A 74 0.43 -8.59 -11.56
C ALA A 74 -0.04 -7.37 -10.74
N LEU A 75 -0.38 -6.26 -11.41
CA LEU A 75 -0.94 -5.07 -10.75
C LEU A 75 -2.32 -5.33 -10.15
N ALA A 76 -3.17 -6.13 -10.82
CA ALA A 76 -4.44 -6.54 -10.25
C ALA A 76 -4.26 -7.36 -8.97
N ASP A 77 -3.27 -8.27 -8.94
CA ASP A 77 -2.94 -9.05 -7.74
C ASP A 77 -2.43 -8.16 -6.59
N VAL A 78 -1.60 -7.14 -6.89
CA VAL A 78 -1.13 -6.15 -5.89
C VAL A 78 -2.30 -5.36 -5.31
N LEU A 79 -3.20 -4.83 -6.16
CA LEU A 79 -4.39 -4.09 -5.72
C LEU A 79 -5.34 -4.95 -4.88
N GLU A 80 -5.46 -6.26 -5.19
CA GLU A 80 -6.26 -7.18 -4.40
C GLU A 80 -5.68 -7.38 -2.99
N VAL A 81 -4.34 -7.53 -2.89
CA VAL A 81 -3.64 -7.62 -1.60
C VAL A 81 -3.80 -6.34 -0.80
N GLU A 82 -3.64 -5.19 -1.45
CA GLU A 82 -3.81 -3.88 -0.82
C GLU A 82 -5.22 -3.70 -0.28
N GLN A 83 -6.25 -4.04 -1.06
CA GLN A 83 -7.63 -4.00 -0.61
C GLN A 83 -7.88 -4.95 0.57
N ALA A 84 -7.26 -6.14 0.58
CA ALA A 84 -7.33 -7.06 1.70
C ALA A 84 -6.66 -6.48 2.97
N MET A 85 -5.54 -5.77 2.81
CA MET A 85 -4.85 -5.10 3.90
C MET A 85 -5.68 -3.95 4.48
N TYR A 86 -6.29 -3.09 3.64
CA TYR A 86 -7.19 -2.04 4.13
C TYR A 86 -8.38 -2.61 4.90
N ARG A 87 -9.03 -3.65 4.37
CA ARG A 87 -10.12 -4.35 5.08
C ARG A 87 -9.66 -4.90 6.42
N ALA A 88 -8.44 -5.46 6.49
CA ALA A 88 -7.88 -5.95 7.75
C ALA A 88 -7.65 -4.80 8.74
N LEU A 89 -7.12 -3.66 8.30
CA LEU A 89 -6.92 -2.46 9.12
C LEU A 89 -8.26 -1.90 9.62
N GLU A 90 -9.29 -1.83 8.77
CA GLU A 90 -10.65 -1.47 9.17
C GLU A 90 -11.18 -2.41 10.26
N LYS A 91 -10.98 -3.73 10.11
CA LYS A 91 -11.37 -4.71 11.15
C LYS A 91 -10.60 -4.53 12.45
N VAL A 92 -9.32 -4.15 12.40
CA VAL A 92 -8.58 -3.79 13.61
C VAL A 92 -9.21 -2.55 14.24
N LEU A 93 -9.51 -1.50 13.48
CA LEU A 93 -10.17 -0.30 14.01
C LEU A 93 -11.54 -0.60 14.64
N GLU A 94 -12.34 -1.50 14.06
CA GLU A 94 -13.62 -1.94 14.63
C GLU A 94 -13.46 -2.57 16.04
N LEU A 95 -12.34 -3.25 16.31
CA LEU A 95 -12.06 -3.81 17.64
C LEU A 95 -11.78 -2.70 18.65
N HIS A 96 -11.13 -1.61 18.23
CA HIS A 96 -10.70 -0.53 19.10
C HIS A 96 -11.76 0.57 19.22
N HIS A 97 -12.69 0.41 20.16
CA HIS A 97 -13.73 1.39 20.43
C HIS A 97 -13.62 1.98 21.85
N PRO A 98 -14.17 3.19 22.09
CA PRO A 98 -14.10 3.83 23.40
C PRO A 98 -15.13 3.23 24.37
N ILE A 99 -14.71 2.97 25.60
CA ILE A 99 -15.59 2.61 26.72
C ILE A 99 -15.36 3.54 27.92
N PRO A 100 -16.40 3.85 28.71
CA PRO A 100 -16.21 4.58 29.96
C PRO A 100 -15.48 3.71 30.99
N GLY A 101 -14.57 4.32 31.74
CA GLY A 101 -13.82 3.65 32.79
C GLY A 101 -13.34 4.60 33.88
N THR A 102 -12.62 4.05 34.85
CA THR A 102 -12.01 4.84 35.92
C THR A 102 -10.53 4.49 36.04
N THR A 103 -9.69 5.51 36.20
CA THR A 103 -8.26 5.33 36.47
C THR A 103 -7.93 5.79 37.88
N THR A 104 -7.18 4.96 38.59
CA THR A 104 -6.66 5.26 39.93
C THR A 104 -5.24 5.81 39.78
N ALA A 105 -5.02 7.04 40.23
CA ALA A 105 -3.70 7.65 40.23
C ALA A 105 -3.35 8.20 41.62
N ARG A 106 -2.10 8.67 41.79
CA ARG A 106 -1.61 9.25 43.06
C ARG A 106 -2.48 10.42 43.58
N HIS A 107 -3.26 11.06 42.70
CA HIS A 107 -4.12 12.20 43.00
C HIS A 107 -5.62 11.84 43.09
N GLY A 108 -5.97 10.55 43.19
CA GLY A 108 -7.36 10.08 43.33
C GLY A 108 -7.86 9.26 42.14
N VAL A 109 -9.15 8.98 42.16
CA VAL A 109 -9.89 8.28 41.10
C VAL A 109 -10.41 9.31 40.10
N ARG A 110 -10.29 9.04 38.81
CA ARG A 110 -10.79 9.90 37.73
C ARG A 110 -11.58 9.07 36.73
N ASP A 111 -12.70 9.62 36.27
CA ASP A 111 -13.39 9.08 35.10
C ASP A 111 -12.51 9.29 33.87
N THR A 112 -12.45 8.28 33.01
CA THR A 112 -11.69 8.33 31.76
C THR A 112 -12.42 7.56 30.67
N THR A 113 -12.01 7.79 29.42
CA THR A 113 -12.41 6.97 28.28
C THR A 113 -11.24 6.07 27.92
N LEU A 114 -11.46 4.77 28.04
CA LEU A 114 -10.48 3.74 27.72
C LEU A 114 -10.73 3.20 26.32
N CYS A 115 -9.71 2.61 25.70
CA CYS A 115 -9.95 1.70 24.58
C CYS A 115 -10.36 0.32 25.11
N ASP A 116 -11.46 -0.24 24.60
CA ASP A 116 -11.95 -1.57 25.03
C ASP A 116 -10.94 -2.69 24.73
N HIS A 117 -10.29 -2.64 23.58
CA HIS A 117 -9.42 -3.73 23.12
C HIS A 117 -8.07 -3.78 23.83
N CYS A 118 -7.37 -2.64 23.93
CA CYS A 118 -6.03 -2.58 24.52
C CYS A 118 -6.00 -2.07 25.96
N LEU A 119 -7.16 -1.65 26.49
CA LEU A 119 -7.31 -1.05 27.83
C LEU A 119 -6.43 0.19 28.05
N ASP A 120 -6.03 0.85 26.96
CA ASP A 120 -5.28 2.10 27.03
C ASP A 120 -6.13 3.19 27.71
N PRO A 121 -5.57 3.93 28.68
CA PRO A 121 -6.31 4.94 29.41
C PRO A 121 -6.67 6.20 28.62
N ALA A 122 -6.15 6.32 27.39
CA ALA A 122 -6.47 7.39 26.45
C ALA A 122 -7.13 6.80 25.18
N TYR A 123 -8.23 7.41 24.77
CA TYR A 123 -8.83 7.19 23.47
C TYR A 123 -8.79 8.49 22.64
N PRO A 124 -8.32 8.46 21.38
CA PRO A 124 -7.85 7.29 20.62
C PRO A 124 -6.56 6.70 21.22
N CYS A 125 -6.46 5.38 21.23
CA CYS A 125 -5.25 4.70 21.71
C CYS A 125 -4.14 4.75 20.64
N PRO A 126 -2.86 4.49 21.00
CA PRO A 126 -1.74 4.55 20.07
C PRO A 126 -1.93 3.71 18.79
N THR A 127 -2.57 2.55 18.89
CA THR A 127 -2.89 1.70 17.73
C THR A 127 -3.87 2.37 16.78
N VAL A 128 -4.95 2.95 17.30
CA VAL A 128 -5.93 3.68 16.48
C VAL A 128 -5.25 4.85 15.80
N THR A 129 -4.49 5.66 16.54
CA THR A 129 -3.74 6.80 15.97
C THR A 129 -2.78 6.36 14.88
N ALA A 130 -1.98 5.31 15.10
CA ALA A 130 -1.03 4.83 14.12
C ALA A 130 -1.71 4.36 12.82
N ILE A 131 -2.82 3.63 12.93
CA ILE A 131 -3.57 3.15 11.77
C ILE A 131 -4.25 4.32 11.04
N THR A 132 -4.95 5.21 11.75
CA THR A 132 -5.64 6.34 11.12
C THR A 132 -4.66 7.28 10.42
N THR A 133 -3.51 7.57 11.05
CA THR A 133 -2.47 8.38 10.42
C THR A 133 -1.91 7.70 9.17
N ALA A 134 -1.65 6.39 9.19
CA ALA A 134 -1.19 5.67 8.01
C ALA A 134 -2.21 5.78 6.85
N LEU A 135 -3.50 5.54 7.13
CA LEU A 135 -4.56 5.62 6.13
C LEU A 135 -4.78 7.05 5.57
N GLU A 136 -4.62 8.08 6.40
CA GLU A 136 -4.73 9.48 5.96
C GLU A 136 -3.55 9.92 5.08
N THR A 137 -2.37 9.32 5.27
CA THR A 137 -1.16 9.67 4.49
C THR A 137 -1.17 9.03 3.10
N ASP A 138 -1.78 7.85 2.94
CA ASP A 138 -1.90 7.15 1.64
C ASP A 138 -2.97 7.77 0.70
N HIS A 139 -3.78 8.73 1.19
CA HIS A 139 -4.83 9.40 0.42
C HIS A 139 -4.54 10.87 0.06
N ALA A 140 -3.32 11.37 0.33
CA ALA A 140 -2.91 12.76 0.07
C ALA A 140 -1.94 12.88 -1.12
#